data_AF-A0A657BD01-F1
#
_entry.id   AF-A0A657BD01-F1
#
_cell.length_a   1.000
_cell.length_b   1.000
_cell.length_c   1.000
_cell.angle_alpha   90.00
_cell.angle_beta   90.00
_cell.angle_gamma   90.00
#
_symmetry.space_group_name_H-M   'P 1'
#
loop_
_entity.id
_entity.type
_entity.pdbx_description
1 polymer ?
#
loop_
_entity_poly.entity_id
_entity_poly.type
_entity_poly.pdbx_seq_one_letter_code
_entity_poly.pdbx_strand_id
1 'polypeptide(L)'
;MNGVIKLQPEDFYVEELLDLALSGDGEHLYLFVEKVGQNTEYVAKQLASVFKVRPMDVGFSGLKDRWAVTRQWFSIYVRNQHFEDLRLLEGIEGVRLIKSGRHMRKLRRGEHRGNAFRITVRGLSNPLSLVDTLSDIKSRGYPNYFGVQRFGRESQNLERAKQWFRGEIKVSRSQRSFYLSAARSYLFNLMLSDKVKEGTWLDGEGPLYGDPVEGVAPITPDEDAFFDRFTELVAGLHKNRMTLARRPYRMRAENLSWEVKDDLLVLSFELGTGAFATSLLAEFVAVEDGSSRYKSDL
;
A
#
# COMPACT_ATOMS: atom_id res chain seq x y z
N MET A 1 6.75 11.62 -19.97
CA MET A 1 5.93 10.64 -20.72
C MET A 1 4.64 10.42 -19.95
N ASN A 2 3.50 10.28 -20.64
CA ASN A 2 2.20 10.05 -20.02
C ASN A 2 1.68 8.67 -20.47
N GLY A 3 0.96 7.98 -19.58
CA GLY A 3 0.29 6.73 -19.88
C GLY A 3 -0.94 6.51 -19.00
N VAL A 4 -1.67 5.43 -19.26
CA VAL A 4 -2.91 5.09 -18.53
C VAL A 4 -2.74 3.72 -17.87
N ILE A 5 -3.15 3.60 -16.61
CA ILE A 5 -3.27 2.34 -15.88
C ILE A 5 -4.74 2.04 -15.57
N LYS A 6 -5.07 0.79 -15.26
CA LYS A 6 -6.43 0.38 -14.86
C LYS A 6 -7.50 0.75 -15.91
N LEU A 7 -7.14 0.72 -17.18
CA LEU A 7 -8.11 0.87 -18.27
C LEU A 7 -9.02 -0.37 -18.35
N GLN A 8 -8.49 -1.52 -17.94
CA GLN A 8 -9.20 -2.75 -17.57
C GLN A 8 -8.61 -3.36 -16.29
N PRO A 9 -9.36 -4.18 -15.51
CA PRO A 9 -8.85 -4.75 -14.27
C PRO A 9 -7.53 -5.51 -14.41
N GLU A 10 -7.31 -6.18 -15.56
CA GLU A 10 -6.12 -6.97 -15.86
C GLU A 10 -4.86 -6.12 -16.03
N ASP A 11 -5.02 -4.81 -16.28
CA ASP A 11 -3.88 -3.88 -16.34
C ASP A 11 -3.26 -3.65 -14.97
N PHE A 12 -3.92 -4.07 -13.91
CA PHE A 12 -3.45 -3.88 -12.56
C PHE A 12 -3.67 -5.16 -11.76
N TYR A 13 -2.66 -6.01 -11.80
CA TYR A 13 -2.63 -7.24 -11.03
C TYR A 13 -1.89 -7.03 -9.71
N VAL A 14 -2.46 -7.51 -8.61
CA VAL A 14 -1.84 -7.48 -7.27
C VAL A 14 -2.00 -8.82 -6.58
N GLU A 15 -0.92 -9.47 -6.22
CA GLU A 15 -0.91 -10.70 -5.43
C GLU A 15 -0.31 -10.44 -4.04
N GLU A 16 -1.05 -10.81 -2.99
CA GLU A 16 -0.58 -10.71 -1.61
C GLU A 16 0.49 -11.75 -1.32
N LEU A 17 1.64 -11.27 -0.85
CA LEU A 17 2.75 -12.12 -0.43
C LEU A 17 2.67 -12.32 1.08
N LEU A 18 2.46 -13.57 1.48
CA LEU A 18 2.33 -13.97 2.87
C LEU A 18 3.32 -15.10 3.15
N ASP A 19 4.22 -14.90 4.12
CA ASP A 19 5.13 -15.95 4.60
C ASP A 19 4.38 -16.89 5.53
N LEU A 20 3.49 -17.70 4.93
CA LEU A 20 2.65 -18.62 5.66
C LEU A 20 2.71 -20.02 5.04
N ALA A 21 3.34 -20.93 5.78
CA ALA A 21 3.08 -22.34 5.65
C ALA A 21 1.77 -22.68 6.41
N LEU A 22 0.74 -23.09 5.68
CA LEU A 22 -0.49 -23.58 6.30
C LEU A 22 -0.17 -24.83 7.13
N SER A 23 -0.70 -24.90 8.35
CA SER A 23 -0.38 -25.98 9.28
C SER A 23 -1.08 -27.29 8.94
N GLY A 24 -2.08 -27.26 8.05
CA GLY A 24 -2.87 -28.44 7.70
C GLY A 24 -3.97 -28.78 8.71
N ASP A 25 -3.87 -28.24 9.93
CA ASP A 25 -4.88 -28.33 10.99
C ASP A 25 -5.09 -26.96 11.68
N GLY A 26 -6.09 -26.87 12.56
CA GLY A 26 -6.46 -25.69 13.34
C GLY A 26 -7.85 -25.16 13.01
N GLU A 27 -8.40 -24.27 13.83
CA GLU A 27 -9.82 -23.83 13.76
C GLU A 27 -10.13 -22.82 12.63
N HIS A 28 -9.11 -22.39 11.87
CA HIS A 28 -9.27 -21.46 10.78
C HIS A 28 -9.14 -22.13 9.41
N LEU A 29 -10.10 -21.85 8.53
CA LEU A 29 -9.99 -22.13 7.10
C LEU A 29 -9.35 -20.92 6.41
N TYR A 30 -8.20 -21.14 5.79
CA TYR A 30 -7.52 -20.16 4.95
C TYR A 30 -7.93 -20.36 3.50
N LEU A 31 -8.23 -19.26 2.83
CA LEU A 31 -8.63 -19.20 1.43
C LEU A 31 -7.77 -18.15 0.73
N PHE A 32 -7.01 -18.59 -0.27
CA PHE A 32 -6.34 -17.72 -1.21
C PHE A 32 -7.26 -17.51 -2.40
N VAL A 33 -7.72 -16.27 -2.55
CA VAL A 33 -8.83 -15.93 -3.44
C VAL A 33 -8.35 -14.89 -4.43
N GLU A 34 -8.61 -15.15 -5.71
CA GLU A 34 -8.59 -14.13 -6.76
C GLU A 34 -9.94 -13.42 -6.78
N LYS A 35 -9.91 -12.09 -6.84
CA LYS A 35 -11.10 -11.26 -7.02
C LYS A 35 -10.90 -10.25 -8.16
N VAL A 36 -11.99 -9.98 -8.89
CA VAL A 36 -12.07 -8.97 -9.95
C VAL A 36 -13.33 -8.13 -9.72
N GLY A 37 -13.23 -6.80 -9.81
CA GLY A 37 -14.38 -5.91 -9.69
C GLY A 37 -14.99 -5.80 -8.28
N GLN A 38 -14.44 -6.49 -7.29
CA GLN A 38 -14.92 -6.49 -5.90
C GLN A 38 -13.90 -5.85 -4.94
N ASN A 39 -14.39 -5.18 -3.89
CA ASN A 39 -13.55 -4.72 -2.80
C ASN A 39 -13.38 -5.82 -1.74
N THR A 40 -12.27 -5.78 -0.99
CA THR A 40 -11.93 -6.82 0.00
C THR A 40 -13.01 -7.03 1.06
N GLU A 41 -13.67 -5.95 1.50
CA GLU A 41 -14.69 -6.02 2.55
C GLU A 41 -15.99 -6.66 2.07
N TYR A 42 -16.39 -6.43 0.82
CA TYR A 42 -17.50 -7.15 0.21
C TYR A 42 -17.23 -8.65 0.18
N VAL A 43 -16.06 -9.07 -0.32
CA VAL A 43 -15.69 -10.49 -0.36
C VAL A 43 -15.69 -11.09 1.05
N ALA A 44 -15.15 -10.39 2.05
CA ALA A 44 -15.19 -10.84 3.44
C ALA A 44 -16.62 -11.05 3.97
N LYS A 45 -17.56 -10.16 3.62
CA LYS A 45 -18.98 -10.30 4.00
C LYS A 45 -19.65 -11.49 3.30
N GLN A 46 -19.37 -11.70 2.01
CA GLN A 46 -19.88 -12.84 1.26
C GLN A 46 -19.36 -14.16 1.84
N LEU A 47 -18.07 -14.24 2.14
CA LEU A 47 -17.47 -15.38 2.83
C LEU A 47 -18.14 -15.63 4.18
N ALA A 48 -18.36 -14.59 5.00
CA ALA A 48 -19.06 -14.76 6.27
C ALA A 48 -20.46 -15.36 6.12
N SER A 49 -21.22 -14.88 5.12
CA SER A 49 -22.56 -15.39 4.80
C SER A 49 -22.52 -16.86 4.37
N VAL A 50 -21.64 -17.18 3.42
CA VAL A 50 -21.48 -18.51 2.83
C VAL A 50 -21.08 -19.56 3.88
N PHE A 51 -20.14 -19.21 4.77
CA PHE A 51 -19.71 -20.08 5.86
C PHE A 51 -20.57 -19.98 7.13
N LYS A 52 -21.63 -19.16 7.11
CA LYS A 52 -22.56 -18.93 8.24
C LYS A 52 -21.84 -18.53 9.53
N VAL A 53 -20.83 -17.68 9.41
CA VAL A 53 -20.08 -17.11 10.54
C VAL A 53 -20.30 -15.60 10.63
N ARG A 54 -19.84 -14.97 11.72
CA ARG A 54 -19.97 -13.51 11.84
C ARG A 54 -18.92 -12.82 10.97
N PRO A 55 -19.16 -11.59 10.48
CA PRO A 55 -18.15 -10.84 9.73
C PRO A 55 -16.81 -10.69 10.48
N MET A 56 -16.86 -10.58 11.81
CA MET A 56 -15.67 -10.50 12.65
C MET A 56 -14.86 -11.80 12.71
N ASP A 57 -15.42 -12.93 12.30
CA ASP A 57 -14.75 -14.24 12.27
C ASP A 57 -13.92 -14.39 10.98
N VAL A 58 -14.11 -13.50 10.00
CA VAL A 58 -13.28 -13.38 8.80
C VAL A 58 -12.11 -12.42 9.07
N GLY A 59 -10.90 -12.83 8.68
CA GLY A 59 -9.66 -12.07 8.81
C GLY A 59 -8.96 -11.94 7.47
N PHE A 60 -8.29 -10.81 7.25
CA PHE A 60 -7.50 -10.52 6.06
C PHE A 60 -6.44 -9.48 6.40
N SER A 61 -5.35 -9.45 5.62
CA SER A 61 -4.17 -8.68 5.98
C SER A 61 -4.22 -7.22 5.54
N GLY A 62 -4.68 -6.96 4.31
CA GLY A 62 -4.80 -5.61 3.76
C GLY A 62 -6.06 -5.44 2.92
N LEU A 63 -6.39 -4.19 2.63
CA LEU A 63 -7.37 -3.90 1.59
C LEU A 63 -6.68 -4.01 0.22
N LYS A 64 -7.44 -4.42 -0.78
CA LYS A 64 -7.01 -4.51 -2.18
C LYS A 64 -8.00 -3.75 -3.05
N ASP A 65 -7.49 -3.14 -4.13
CA ASP A 65 -8.27 -2.30 -5.02
C ASP A 65 -9.44 -3.07 -5.67
N ARG A 66 -10.55 -2.36 -5.91
CA ARG A 66 -11.72 -2.91 -6.60
C ARG A 66 -11.47 -3.12 -8.09
N TRP A 67 -10.88 -2.11 -8.73
CA TRP A 67 -10.61 -2.05 -10.17
C TRP A 67 -9.21 -2.60 -10.47
N ALA A 68 -9.06 -3.89 -10.19
CA ALA A 68 -7.83 -4.65 -10.33
C ALA A 68 -8.16 -6.15 -10.28
N VAL A 69 -7.32 -6.98 -10.89
CA VAL A 69 -7.27 -8.41 -10.57
C VAL A 69 -6.41 -8.58 -9.33
N THR A 70 -6.97 -9.09 -8.23
CA THR A 70 -6.19 -9.19 -6.98
C THR A 70 -6.29 -10.57 -6.37
N ARG A 71 -5.17 -11.13 -5.94
CA ARG A 71 -5.11 -12.34 -5.12
C ARG A 71 -4.76 -11.99 -3.69
N GLN A 72 -5.54 -12.47 -2.74
CA GLN A 72 -5.27 -12.24 -1.32
C GLN A 72 -5.73 -13.38 -0.44
N TRP A 73 -5.16 -13.45 0.76
CA TRP A 73 -5.59 -14.41 1.77
C TRP A 73 -6.76 -13.88 2.59
N PHE A 74 -7.68 -14.78 2.88
CA PHE A 74 -8.67 -14.67 3.93
C PHE A 74 -8.50 -15.84 4.90
N SER A 75 -8.73 -15.59 6.18
CA SER A 75 -8.91 -16.64 7.20
C SER A 75 -10.35 -16.57 7.70
N ILE A 76 -10.96 -17.71 7.95
CA ILE A 76 -12.32 -17.81 8.47
C ILE A 76 -12.28 -18.70 9.69
N TYR A 77 -12.66 -18.18 10.85
CA TYR A 77 -12.83 -19.01 12.03
C TYR A 77 -14.07 -19.89 11.86
N VAL A 78 -13.85 -21.18 11.61
CA VAL A 78 -14.92 -22.15 11.36
C VAL A 78 -15.02 -23.21 12.45
N ARG A 79 -14.26 -23.03 13.55
CA ARG A 79 -14.16 -24.02 14.64
C ARG A 79 -13.72 -25.37 14.06
N ASN A 80 -14.39 -26.45 14.43
CA ASN A 80 -14.13 -27.80 13.94
C ASN A 80 -15.02 -28.21 12.75
N GLN A 81 -15.61 -27.24 12.03
CA GLN A 81 -16.33 -27.56 10.79
C GLN A 81 -15.34 -27.96 9.70
N HIS A 82 -15.64 -29.07 9.02
CA HIS A 82 -14.91 -29.57 7.87
C HIS A 82 -15.68 -29.25 6.58
N PHE A 83 -14.96 -28.82 5.55
CA PHE A 83 -15.51 -28.48 4.25
C PHE A 83 -14.73 -29.28 3.19
N GLU A 84 -15.32 -30.38 2.73
CA GLU A 84 -14.73 -31.21 1.66
C GLU A 84 -14.90 -30.55 0.29
N ASP A 85 -15.97 -29.76 0.14
CA ASP A 85 -16.31 -29.07 -1.10
C ASP A 85 -16.39 -27.57 -0.87
N LEU A 86 -15.55 -26.82 -1.59
CA LEU A 86 -15.51 -25.35 -1.56
C LEU A 86 -16.15 -24.71 -2.80
N ARG A 87 -16.87 -25.48 -3.63
CA ARG A 87 -17.66 -24.96 -4.77
C ARG A 87 -18.74 -23.97 -4.35
N LEU A 88 -19.11 -23.95 -3.06
CA LEU A 88 -19.91 -22.88 -2.43
C LEU A 88 -19.37 -21.45 -2.68
N LEU A 89 -18.09 -21.30 -3.07
CA LEU A 89 -17.51 -20.02 -3.46
C LEU A 89 -17.83 -19.60 -4.90
N GLU A 90 -18.23 -20.52 -5.78
CA GLU A 90 -18.55 -20.23 -7.19
C GLU A 90 -19.77 -19.30 -7.34
N GLY A 91 -20.64 -19.23 -6.32
CA GLY A 91 -21.77 -18.31 -6.28
C GLY A 91 -21.39 -16.86 -5.91
N ILE A 92 -20.14 -16.58 -5.57
CA ILE A 92 -19.69 -15.23 -5.23
C ILE A 92 -19.18 -14.54 -6.50
N GLU A 93 -19.87 -13.48 -6.92
CA GLU A 93 -19.55 -12.74 -8.14
C GLU A 93 -18.10 -12.22 -8.14
N GLY A 94 -17.39 -12.49 -9.24
CA GLY A 94 -16.03 -11.98 -9.45
C GLY A 94 -14.99 -12.58 -8.49
N VAL A 95 -15.28 -13.72 -7.87
CA VAL A 95 -14.41 -14.40 -6.89
C VAL A 95 -14.08 -15.81 -7.36
N ARG A 96 -12.80 -16.19 -7.28
CA ARG A 96 -12.29 -17.51 -7.63
C ARG A 96 -11.34 -18.03 -6.56
N LEU A 97 -11.57 -19.25 -6.09
CA LEU A 97 -10.67 -19.92 -5.16
C LEU A 97 -9.41 -20.40 -5.91
N ILE A 98 -8.23 -20.07 -5.37
CA ILE A 98 -6.94 -20.50 -5.93
C ILE A 98 -6.32 -21.59 -5.07
N LYS A 99 -6.35 -21.42 -3.74
CA LYS A 99 -5.77 -22.36 -2.78
C LYS A 99 -6.53 -22.29 -1.47
N SER A 100 -6.62 -23.39 -0.75
CA SER A 100 -7.14 -23.41 0.62
C SER A 100 -6.31 -24.31 1.53
N GLY A 101 -6.56 -24.22 2.83
CA GLY A 101 -6.07 -25.17 3.83
C GLY A 101 -6.37 -24.68 5.24
N ARG A 102 -5.98 -25.46 6.25
CA ARG A 102 -6.23 -25.11 7.65
C ARG A 102 -5.04 -24.41 8.29
N HIS A 103 -5.36 -23.53 9.24
CA HIS A 103 -4.37 -22.91 10.09
C HIS A 103 -4.86 -22.70 11.53
N MET A 104 -3.91 -22.60 12.47
CA MET A 104 -4.18 -22.48 13.90
C MET A 104 -4.70 -21.10 14.32
N ARG A 105 -4.22 -20.03 13.67
CA ARG A 105 -4.50 -18.65 14.08
C ARG A 105 -5.24 -17.88 12.99
N LYS A 106 -6.00 -16.87 13.42
CA LYS A 106 -6.63 -15.90 12.53
C LYS A 106 -5.57 -15.03 11.82
N LEU A 107 -5.78 -14.78 10.53
CA LEU A 107 -5.03 -13.77 9.76
C LEU A 107 -5.41 -12.37 10.25
N ARG A 108 -4.41 -11.60 10.71
CA ARG A 108 -4.60 -10.22 11.18
C ARG A 108 -4.11 -9.20 10.15
N ARG A 109 -4.50 -7.95 10.39
CA ARG A 109 -4.09 -6.80 9.57
C ARG A 109 -2.57 -6.64 9.60
N GLY A 110 -1.98 -6.39 8.45
CA GLY A 110 -0.56 -6.10 8.31
C GLY A 110 0.38 -7.31 8.40
N GLU A 111 -0.14 -8.54 8.44
CA GLU A 111 0.69 -9.76 8.50
C GLU A 111 1.30 -10.18 7.15
N HIS A 112 0.94 -9.53 6.05
CA HIS A 112 1.55 -9.81 4.75
C HIS A 112 2.95 -9.22 4.72
N ARG A 113 3.89 -9.84 4.01
CA ARG A 113 5.24 -9.27 3.84
C ARG A 113 5.26 -8.14 2.81
N GLY A 114 4.36 -8.23 1.83
CA GLY A 114 4.33 -7.34 0.68
C GLY A 114 3.29 -7.74 -0.34
N ASN A 115 3.42 -7.19 -1.54
CA ASN A 115 2.58 -7.55 -2.67
C ASN A 115 3.45 -7.66 -3.93
N ALA A 116 3.17 -8.68 -4.74
CA ALA A 116 3.67 -8.79 -6.10
C ALA A 116 2.70 -8.06 -7.04
N PHE A 117 3.25 -7.25 -7.93
CA PHE A 117 2.51 -6.45 -8.88
C PHE A 117 2.83 -6.90 -10.29
N ARG A 118 1.81 -6.92 -11.15
CA ARG A 118 1.99 -6.87 -12.60
C ARG A 118 1.12 -5.76 -13.15
N ILE A 119 1.74 -4.72 -13.71
CA ILE A 119 1.05 -3.51 -14.13
C ILE A 119 1.32 -3.25 -15.60
N THR A 120 0.25 -3.02 -16.35
CA THR A 120 0.30 -2.57 -17.74
C THR A 120 0.05 -1.07 -17.78
N VAL A 121 1.02 -0.33 -18.28
CA VAL A 121 0.87 1.10 -18.64
C VAL A 121 0.63 1.18 -20.14
N ARG A 122 -0.49 1.80 -20.55
CA ARG A 122 -0.96 1.88 -21.93
C ARG A 122 -0.81 3.28 -22.51
N GLY A 123 -0.86 3.41 -23.84
CA GLY A 123 -0.88 4.70 -24.52
C GLY A 123 0.43 5.46 -24.42
N LEU A 124 1.56 4.76 -24.28
CA LEU A 124 2.87 5.38 -24.21
C LEU A 124 3.34 5.77 -25.61
N SER A 125 3.80 7.01 -25.77
CA SER A 125 4.28 7.50 -27.07
C SER A 125 5.60 6.88 -27.51
N ASN A 126 6.47 6.46 -26.56
CA ASN A 126 7.74 5.80 -26.86
C ASN A 126 8.22 4.94 -25.67
N PRO A 127 7.57 3.81 -25.34
CA PRO A 127 7.90 3.03 -24.14
C PRO A 127 9.35 2.51 -24.12
N LEU A 128 9.98 2.33 -25.28
CA LEU A 128 11.39 1.92 -25.37
C LEU A 128 12.35 2.96 -24.76
N SER A 129 12.01 4.25 -24.76
CA SER A 129 12.85 5.27 -24.14
C SER A 129 12.89 5.21 -22.62
N LEU A 130 12.08 4.34 -21.99
CA LEU A 130 12.04 4.15 -20.54
C LEU A 130 13.00 3.04 -20.07
N VAL A 131 13.57 2.24 -20.98
CA VAL A 131 14.36 1.05 -20.63
C VAL A 131 15.61 1.39 -19.81
N ASP A 132 16.31 2.48 -20.15
CA ASP A 132 17.50 2.92 -19.40
C ASP A 132 17.11 3.38 -17.99
N THR A 133 16.06 4.20 -17.87
CA THR A 133 15.52 4.64 -16.57
C THR A 133 15.09 3.45 -15.71
N LEU A 134 14.41 2.45 -16.28
CA LEU A 134 14.00 1.24 -15.58
C LEU A 134 15.21 0.40 -15.12
N SER A 135 16.27 0.36 -15.93
CA SER A 135 17.53 -0.31 -15.59
C SER A 135 18.25 0.38 -14.44
N ASP A 136 18.27 1.72 -14.44
CA ASP A 136 18.79 2.53 -13.34
C ASP A 136 17.99 2.32 -12.06
N ILE A 137 16.66 2.34 -12.13
CA ILE A 137 15.78 2.08 -10.98
C ILE A 137 15.99 0.66 -10.45
N LYS A 138 16.11 -0.34 -11.32
CA LYS A 138 16.35 -1.73 -10.93
C LYS A 138 17.68 -1.88 -10.17
N SER A 139 18.74 -1.23 -10.65
CA SER A 139 20.06 -1.33 -10.03
C SER A 139 20.18 -0.53 -8.73
N ARG A 140 19.67 0.71 -8.71
CA ARG A 140 19.90 1.67 -7.63
C ARG A 140 18.73 1.85 -6.66
N GLY A 141 17.52 1.42 -7.03
CA GLY A 141 16.30 1.77 -6.33
C GLY A 141 15.82 3.19 -6.67
N TYR A 142 14.85 3.69 -5.91
CA TYR A 142 14.22 4.99 -6.10
C TYR A 142 13.91 5.67 -4.76
N PRO A 143 13.73 7.01 -4.71
CA PRO A 143 13.41 7.72 -3.48
C PRO A 143 12.09 7.23 -2.85
N ASN A 144 12.12 6.98 -1.55
CA ASN A 144 11.03 6.39 -0.78
C ASN A 144 9.95 7.40 -0.34
N TYR A 145 9.54 8.28 -1.24
CA TYR A 145 8.52 9.29 -0.97
C TYR A 145 7.17 8.66 -0.57
N PHE A 146 6.47 9.31 0.36
CA PHE A 146 5.04 9.09 0.51
C PHE A 146 4.30 9.68 -0.70
N GLY A 147 3.53 8.85 -1.40
CA GLY A 147 2.76 9.27 -2.57
C GLY A 147 1.63 10.27 -2.23
N VAL A 148 1.16 10.99 -3.24
CA VAL A 148 0.17 12.08 -3.11
C VAL A 148 -1.12 11.66 -2.40
N GLN A 149 -1.54 10.39 -2.54
CA GLN A 149 -2.74 9.87 -1.86
C GLN A 149 -2.64 9.95 -0.32
N ARG A 150 -1.41 9.97 0.23
CA ARG A 150 -1.17 10.11 1.68
C ARG A 150 -1.68 11.44 2.23
N PHE A 151 -1.67 12.48 1.40
CA PHE A 151 -2.04 13.85 1.78
C PHE A 151 -3.51 14.16 1.50
N GLY A 152 -4.30 13.16 1.08
CA GLY A 152 -5.70 13.33 0.70
C GLY A 152 -5.86 13.95 -0.68
N ARG A 153 -7.12 14.16 -1.11
CA ARG A 153 -7.40 14.89 -2.35
C ARG A 153 -6.84 16.31 -2.22
N GLU A 154 -6.07 16.76 -3.22
CA GLU A 154 -5.52 18.13 -3.27
C GLU A 154 -4.76 18.55 -1.99
N SER A 155 -4.08 17.61 -1.33
CA SER A 155 -3.32 17.86 -0.09
C SER A 155 -4.16 18.36 1.11
N GLN A 156 -5.49 18.20 1.08
CA GLN A 156 -6.39 18.68 2.13
C GLN A 156 -6.07 18.11 3.52
N ASN A 157 -5.50 16.90 3.63
CA ASN A 157 -5.18 16.34 4.95
C ASN A 157 -4.06 17.10 5.65
N LEU A 158 -3.09 17.66 4.90
CA LEU A 158 -2.00 18.43 5.48
C LEU A 158 -2.51 19.78 5.99
N GLU A 159 -3.32 20.48 5.19
CA GLU A 159 -3.91 21.75 5.61
C GLU A 159 -4.87 21.60 6.79
N ARG A 160 -5.69 20.54 6.79
CA ARG A 160 -6.53 20.23 7.96
C ARG A 160 -5.72 19.82 9.19
N ALA A 161 -4.56 19.20 9.02
CA ALA A 161 -3.65 18.93 10.13
C ALA A 161 -3.15 20.23 10.77
N LYS A 162 -2.72 21.20 9.96
CA LYS A 162 -2.31 22.54 10.43
C LYS A 162 -3.43 23.27 11.16
N GLN A 163 -4.62 23.36 10.56
CA GLN A 163 -5.80 23.95 11.20
C GLN A 163 -6.12 23.29 12.54
N TRP A 164 -6.03 21.96 12.59
CA TRP A 164 -6.25 21.22 13.83
C TRP A 164 -5.16 21.49 14.87
N PHE A 165 -3.89 21.55 14.48
CA PHE A 165 -2.79 21.86 15.40
C PHE A 165 -2.91 23.26 15.99
N ARG A 166 -3.44 24.23 15.24
CA ARG A 166 -3.80 25.58 15.69
C ARG A 166 -5.07 25.62 16.55
N GLY A 167 -5.83 24.53 16.63
CA GLY A 167 -7.08 24.45 17.39
C GLY A 167 -8.29 25.04 16.67
N GLU A 168 -8.19 25.32 15.37
CA GLU A 168 -9.26 25.94 14.56
C GLU A 168 -10.41 24.96 14.25
N ILE A 169 -10.12 23.65 14.24
CA ILE A 169 -11.12 22.61 13.94
C ILE A 169 -11.13 21.50 14.99
N LYS A 170 -12.32 20.89 15.18
CA LYS A 170 -12.48 19.64 15.92
C LYS A 170 -12.31 18.44 14.98
N VAL A 171 -11.67 17.38 15.49
CA VAL A 171 -11.37 16.18 14.69
C VAL A 171 -11.78 14.91 15.42
N SER A 172 -12.39 13.98 14.68
CA SER A 172 -12.72 12.63 15.17
C SER A 172 -11.46 11.77 15.31
N ARG A 173 -11.55 10.68 16.08
CA ARG A 173 -10.44 9.73 16.29
C ARG A 173 -9.86 9.19 14.96
N SER A 174 -10.73 8.90 13.98
CA SER A 174 -10.30 8.45 12.65
C SER A 174 -9.51 9.53 11.90
N GLN A 175 -10.04 10.76 11.88
CA GLN A 175 -9.38 11.91 11.23
C GLN A 175 -8.02 12.23 11.85
N ARG A 176 -7.88 12.12 13.18
CA ARG A 176 -6.59 12.32 13.88
C ARG A 176 -5.48 11.48 13.27
N SER A 177 -5.74 10.18 13.07
CA SER A 177 -4.73 9.27 12.51
C SER A 177 -4.30 9.69 11.10
N PHE A 178 -5.25 10.13 10.27
CA PHE A 178 -4.94 10.60 8.91
C PHE A 178 -4.12 11.89 8.91
N TYR A 179 -4.49 12.87 9.75
CA TYR A 179 -3.81 14.17 9.80
C TYR A 179 -2.40 14.07 10.39
N LEU A 180 -2.21 13.30 11.45
CA LEU A 180 -0.87 13.04 12.01
C LEU A 180 0.01 12.31 11.00
N SER A 181 -0.54 11.30 10.29
CA SER A 181 0.18 10.61 9.24
C SER A 181 0.57 11.55 8.10
N ALA A 182 -0.32 12.44 7.66
CA ALA A 182 -0.03 13.40 6.59
C ALA A 182 1.07 14.39 6.98
N ALA A 183 1.01 14.97 8.18
CA ALA A 183 2.01 15.92 8.67
C ALA A 183 3.41 15.28 8.75
N ARG A 184 3.53 14.09 9.34
CA ARG A 184 4.82 13.41 9.48
C ARG A 184 5.38 12.91 8.15
N SER A 185 4.52 12.42 7.27
CA SER A 185 4.91 12.04 5.90
C SER A 185 5.38 13.24 5.07
N TYR A 186 4.81 14.42 5.30
CA TYR A 186 5.20 15.65 4.60
C TYR A 186 6.62 16.08 4.99
N LEU A 187 6.91 16.11 6.30
CA LEU A 187 8.25 16.43 6.80
C LEU A 187 9.31 15.44 6.27
N PHE A 188 8.99 14.14 6.27
CA PHE A 188 9.88 13.13 5.70
C PHE A 188 10.13 13.36 4.20
N ASN A 189 9.08 13.64 3.42
CA ASN A 189 9.24 13.92 1.99
C ASN A 189 10.10 15.16 1.74
N LEU A 190 9.98 16.22 2.55
CA LEU A 190 10.83 17.40 2.42
C LEU A 190 12.31 17.07 2.72
N MET A 191 12.57 16.31 3.77
CA MET A 191 13.93 15.88 4.12
C MET A 191 14.52 14.97 3.04
N LEU A 192 13.74 14.00 2.55
CA LEU A 192 14.14 13.15 1.44
C LEU A 192 14.41 13.97 0.17
N SER A 193 13.63 15.03 -0.08
CA SER A 193 13.88 15.93 -1.22
C SER A 193 15.23 16.64 -1.11
N ASP A 194 15.61 17.10 0.08
CA ASP A 194 16.94 17.68 0.32
C ASP A 194 18.04 16.63 0.08
N LYS A 195 17.87 15.39 0.58
CA LYS A 195 18.81 14.28 0.33
C LYS A 195 18.92 13.85 -1.13
N VAL A 196 17.82 13.94 -1.89
CA VAL A 196 17.81 13.67 -3.33
C VAL A 196 18.62 14.74 -4.08
N LYS A 197 18.46 16.03 -3.73
CA LYS A 197 19.24 17.12 -4.33
C LYS A 197 20.73 17.03 -4.00
N GLU A 198 21.06 16.59 -2.79
CA GLU A 198 22.43 16.36 -2.34
C GLU A 198 23.07 15.08 -2.94
N GLY A 199 22.28 14.18 -3.52
CA GLY A 199 22.75 12.88 -4.02
C GLY A 199 23.06 11.86 -2.91
N THR A 200 22.61 12.09 -1.67
CA THR A 200 22.95 11.29 -0.48
C THR A 200 21.83 10.33 -0.03
N TRP A 201 20.76 10.20 -0.82
CA TRP A 201 19.57 9.41 -0.48
C TRP A 201 19.71 7.89 -0.67
N LEU A 202 20.77 7.43 -1.34
CA LEU A 202 20.93 6.01 -1.68
C LEU A 202 21.07 5.13 -0.44
N ASP A 203 21.79 5.62 0.58
CA ASP A 203 22.06 4.86 1.78
C ASP A 203 21.55 5.62 3.01
N GLY A 204 20.98 4.89 3.96
CA GLY A 204 20.44 5.43 5.20
C GLY A 204 18.92 5.63 5.22
N GLU A 205 18.50 6.31 6.27
CA GLU A 205 17.11 6.46 6.67
C GLU A 205 16.90 7.82 7.34
N GLY A 206 15.66 8.29 7.31
CA GLY A 206 15.25 9.53 7.95
C GLY A 206 14.19 9.33 9.02
N PRO A 207 14.07 10.29 9.95
CA PRO A 207 13.08 10.29 10.99
C PRO A 207 11.68 10.56 10.43
N LEU A 208 10.75 9.67 10.75
CA LEU A 208 9.35 10.02 10.89
C LEU A 208 9.19 10.69 12.26
N TYR A 209 9.19 12.03 12.27
CA TYR A 209 9.20 12.85 13.48
C TYR A 209 8.22 12.39 14.57
N GLY A 210 8.70 12.34 15.81
CA GLY A 210 7.93 11.99 16.98
C GLY A 210 8.80 11.90 18.23
N ASP A 211 8.16 11.59 19.36
CA ASP A 211 8.77 11.45 20.67
C ASP A 211 9.75 10.25 20.67
N PRO A 212 10.88 10.34 21.39
CA PRO A 212 11.85 9.25 21.47
C PRO A 212 11.23 7.91 21.89
N VAL A 213 11.70 6.83 21.25
CA VAL A 213 11.30 5.46 21.55
C VAL A 213 12.55 4.62 21.77
N GLU A 214 12.55 3.79 22.80
CA GLU A 214 13.63 2.84 23.06
C GLU A 214 13.84 1.90 21.85
N GLY A 215 15.09 1.69 21.46
CA GLY A 215 15.46 0.86 20.31
C GLY A 215 15.29 1.53 18.93
N VAL A 216 14.83 2.80 18.88
CA VAL A 216 14.79 3.60 17.66
C VAL A 216 15.92 4.63 17.70
N ALA A 217 16.69 4.75 16.61
CA ALA A 217 17.75 5.75 16.52
C ALA A 217 17.18 7.17 16.75
N PRO A 218 17.77 7.97 17.67
CA PRO A 218 17.25 9.29 18.00
C PRO A 218 17.39 10.27 16.84
N ILE A 219 16.65 11.38 16.91
CA ILE A 219 16.82 12.51 15.98
C ILE A 219 18.23 13.08 16.16
N THR A 220 18.99 13.22 15.06
CA THR A 220 20.33 13.79 15.08
C THR A 220 20.28 15.33 15.13
N PRO A 221 21.38 16.03 15.51
CA PRO A 221 21.40 17.50 15.50
C PRO A 221 21.05 18.13 14.14
N ASP A 222 21.50 17.51 13.04
CA ASP A 222 21.18 17.98 11.68
C ASP A 222 19.70 17.76 11.35
N GLU A 223 19.12 16.64 11.78
CA GLU A 223 17.69 16.36 11.62
C GLU A 223 16.85 17.32 12.48
N ASP A 224 17.30 17.64 13.69
CA ASP A 224 16.63 18.60 14.59
C ASP A 224 16.63 20.01 13.99
N ALA A 225 17.79 20.47 13.49
CA ALA A 225 17.90 21.74 12.78
C ALA A 225 17.02 21.80 11.51
N PHE A 226 16.82 20.67 10.83
CA PHE A 226 15.86 20.57 9.74
C PHE A 226 14.42 20.80 10.23
N PHE A 227 14.05 20.19 11.36
CA PHE A 227 12.71 20.24 11.95
C PHE A 227 12.36 21.60 12.57
N ASP A 228 13.35 22.35 13.06
CA ASP A 228 13.18 23.72 13.57
C ASP A 228 12.58 24.68 12.54
N ARG A 229 12.72 24.38 11.24
CA ARG A 229 12.09 25.15 10.16
C ARG A 229 10.58 24.95 10.08
N PHE A 230 10.03 23.96 10.78
CA PHE A 230 8.63 23.52 10.71
C PHE A 230 7.98 23.43 12.10
N THR A 231 8.24 24.42 12.96
CA THR A 231 7.80 24.47 14.37
C THR A 231 6.32 24.16 14.57
N GLU A 232 5.43 24.64 13.68
CA GLU A 232 4.00 24.36 13.75
C GLU A 232 3.68 22.86 13.66
N LEU A 233 4.25 22.17 12.68
CA LEU A 233 4.01 20.74 12.48
C LEU A 233 4.65 19.91 13.59
N VAL A 234 5.87 20.27 13.98
CA VAL A 234 6.63 19.63 15.07
C VAL A 234 5.87 19.72 16.40
N ALA A 235 5.43 20.91 16.79
CA ALA A 235 4.67 21.11 18.02
C ALA A 235 3.33 20.34 17.99
N GLY A 236 2.66 20.32 16.85
CA GLY A 236 1.42 19.56 16.64
C GLY A 236 1.61 18.04 16.79
N LEU A 237 2.69 17.49 16.21
CA LEU A 237 3.03 16.07 16.31
C LEU A 237 3.40 15.67 17.75
N HIS A 238 4.24 16.47 18.43
CA HIS A 238 4.64 16.25 19.82
C HIS A 238 3.45 16.33 20.79
N LYS A 239 2.59 17.34 20.65
CA LYS A 239 1.36 17.47 21.46
C LYS A 239 0.44 16.25 21.35
N ASN A 240 0.49 15.54 20.21
CA ASN A 240 -0.30 14.35 19.96
C ASN A 240 0.46 13.04 20.21
N ARG A 241 1.66 13.09 20.82
CA ARG A 241 2.46 11.93 21.26
C ARG A 241 2.73 10.94 20.13
N MET A 242 3.02 11.45 18.95
CA MET A 242 3.46 10.61 17.85
C MET A 242 4.82 10.03 18.21
N THR A 243 5.01 8.73 18.07
CA THR A 243 6.29 8.08 18.34
C THR A 243 7.26 8.24 17.18
N LEU A 244 8.55 8.42 17.50
CA LEU A 244 9.62 8.41 16.52
C LEU A 244 9.69 7.04 15.82
N ALA A 245 9.92 7.07 14.52
CA ALA A 245 10.26 5.89 13.74
C ALA A 245 11.29 6.28 12.68
N ARG A 246 12.06 5.30 12.19
CA ARG A 246 12.98 5.52 11.07
C ARG A 246 12.39 4.94 9.79
N ARG A 247 12.66 5.61 8.67
CA ARG A 247 12.21 5.18 7.35
C ARG A 247 13.37 5.29 6.35
N PRO A 248 13.69 4.21 5.63
CA PRO A 248 14.72 4.24 4.58
C PRO A 248 14.44 5.32 3.55
N TYR A 249 15.47 6.05 3.12
CA TYR A 249 15.36 7.04 2.04
C TYR A 249 15.20 6.40 0.67
N ARG A 250 15.74 5.19 0.50
CA ARG A 250 15.66 4.38 -0.72
C ARG A 250 14.62 3.29 -0.58
N MET A 251 13.82 3.12 -1.63
CA MET A 251 13.00 1.94 -1.88
C MET A 251 13.65 1.09 -2.99
N ARG A 252 13.49 -0.24 -2.91
CA ARG A 252 13.85 -1.16 -3.99
C ARG A 252 12.61 -1.97 -4.38
N ALA A 253 12.36 -2.04 -5.69
CA ALA A 253 11.40 -2.97 -6.25
C ALA A 253 12.11 -4.31 -6.46
N GLU A 254 11.73 -5.32 -5.68
CA GLU A 254 12.27 -6.67 -5.80
C GLU A 254 11.75 -7.31 -7.09
N ASN A 255 12.55 -8.19 -7.70
CA ASN A 255 12.18 -8.91 -8.92
C ASN A 255 11.68 -8.01 -10.06
N LEU A 256 12.16 -6.76 -10.15
CA LEU A 256 11.74 -5.83 -11.20
C LEU A 256 12.14 -6.34 -12.59
N SER A 257 11.15 -6.53 -13.44
CA SER A 257 11.28 -6.86 -14.85
C SER A 257 10.24 -6.10 -15.66
N TRP A 258 10.51 -5.91 -16.95
CA TRP A 258 9.58 -5.26 -17.86
C TRP A 258 9.59 -5.89 -19.24
N GLU A 259 8.48 -5.70 -19.93
CA GLU A 259 8.30 -6.04 -21.34
C GLU A 259 7.69 -4.80 -22.04
N VAL A 260 8.23 -4.46 -23.20
CA VAL A 260 7.70 -3.40 -24.06
C VAL A 260 7.09 -4.05 -25.28
N LYS A 261 5.83 -3.70 -25.57
CA LYS A 261 5.13 -4.17 -26.76
C LYS A 261 4.27 -3.04 -27.31
N ASP A 262 4.56 -2.58 -28.52
CA ASP A 262 3.86 -1.47 -29.17
C ASP A 262 3.84 -0.21 -28.28
N ASP A 263 2.66 0.23 -27.84
CA ASP A 263 2.43 1.37 -26.94
C ASP A 263 2.33 0.97 -25.46
N LEU A 264 2.65 -0.29 -25.13
CA LEU A 264 2.48 -0.89 -23.82
C LEU A 264 3.83 -1.09 -23.12
N LEU A 265 3.83 -0.81 -21.82
CA LEU A 265 4.88 -1.22 -20.89
C LEU A 265 4.24 -2.11 -19.82
N VAL A 266 4.66 -3.37 -19.75
CA VAL A 266 4.23 -4.32 -18.73
C VAL A 266 5.34 -4.50 -17.72
N LEU A 267 5.09 -4.14 -16.46
CA LEU A 267 6.03 -4.24 -15.35
C LEU A 267 5.63 -5.40 -14.44
N SER A 268 6.61 -6.11 -13.92
CA SER A 268 6.42 -7.08 -12.82
C SER A 268 7.45 -6.80 -11.74
N PHE A 269 7.02 -6.75 -10.48
CA PHE A 269 7.89 -6.44 -9.33
C PHE A 269 7.20 -6.75 -8.00
N GLU A 270 7.95 -6.81 -6.91
CA GLU A 270 7.45 -6.96 -5.55
C GLU A 270 7.78 -5.72 -4.71
N LEU A 271 6.86 -5.33 -3.83
CA LEU A 271 7.08 -4.28 -2.84
C LEU A 271 6.68 -4.78 -1.45
N GLY A 272 7.46 -4.39 -0.44
CA GLY A 272 7.14 -4.63 0.97
C GLY A 272 5.89 -3.88 1.45
N THR A 273 5.48 -4.15 2.69
CA THR A 273 4.32 -3.46 3.29
C THR A 273 4.44 -1.95 3.30
N GLY A 274 3.31 -1.25 3.13
CA GLY A 274 3.23 0.21 3.18
C GLY A 274 3.81 0.95 1.96
N ALA A 275 4.39 0.22 1.00
CA ALA A 275 4.78 0.74 -0.30
C ALA A 275 3.61 0.69 -1.30
N PHE A 276 3.63 1.61 -2.27
CA PHE A 276 2.60 1.71 -3.32
C PHE A 276 3.26 1.60 -4.68
N ALA A 277 2.67 0.82 -5.58
CA ALA A 277 3.13 0.69 -6.96
C ALA A 277 3.16 2.04 -7.69
N THR A 278 2.23 2.94 -7.39
CA THR A 278 2.19 4.29 -7.98
C THR A 278 3.43 5.12 -7.65
N SER A 279 4.09 4.87 -6.51
CA SER A 279 5.36 5.54 -6.18
C SER A 279 6.48 5.12 -7.13
N LEU A 280 6.53 3.85 -7.54
CA LEU A 280 7.50 3.39 -8.54
C LEU A 280 7.20 3.99 -9.92
N LEU A 281 5.92 3.97 -10.34
CA LEU A 281 5.53 4.49 -11.66
C LEU A 281 5.87 5.98 -11.81
N ALA A 282 5.66 6.77 -10.75
CA ALA A 282 5.92 8.21 -10.76
C ALA A 282 7.36 8.61 -11.09
N GLU A 283 8.33 7.69 -10.94
CA GLU A 283 9.74 7.94 -11.22
C GLU A 283 10.05 8.02 -12.72
N PHE A 284 9.20 7.47 -13.59
CA PHE A 284 9.47 7.41 -15.03
C PHE A 284 8.26 7.71 -15.92
N VAL A 285 7.04 7.70 -15.39
CA VAL A 285 5.83 7.96 -16.17
C VAL A 285 4.74 8.62 -15.34
N ALA A 286 4.12 9.68 -15.88
CA ALA A 286 2.89 10.23 -15.33
C ALA A 286 1.72 9.34 -15.74
N VAL A 287 1.01 8.76 -14.77
CA VAL A 287 -0.09 7.83 -15.02
C VAL A 287 -1.45 8.43 -14.69
N GLU A 288 -2.39 8.27 -15.61
CA GLU A 288 -3.81 8.48 -15.36
C GLU A 288 -4.46 7.16 -14.87
N ASP A 289 -5.32 7.23 -13.85
CA ASP A 289 -6.13 6.10 -13.41
C ASP A 289 -7.41 6.02 -14.26
N GLY A 290 -7.43 5.10 -15.21
CA GLY A 290 -8.53 4.85 -16.14
C GLY A 290 -9.78 4.26 -15.49
N SER A 291 -9.73 3.88 -14.21
CA SER A 291 -10.88 3.27 -13.51
C SER A 291 -12.04 4.24 -13.26
N SER A 292 -11.84 5.53 -13.51
CA SER A 292 -12.89 6.56 -13.50
C SER A 292 -14.05 6.19 -14.42
N ARG A 293 -13.78 5.54 -15.56
CA ARG A 293 -14.78 5.08 -16.53
C ARG A 293 -15.76 4.07 -15.95
N TYR A 294 -15.33 3.27 -14.96
CA TYR A 294 -16.20 2.33 -14.27
C TYR A 294 -17.01 2.95 -13.14
N LYS A 295 -16.67 4.18 -12.72
CA LYS A 295 -17.39 4.88 -11.66
C LYS A 295 -18.59 5.66 -12.20
N SER A 296 -18.67 5.92 -13.50
CA SER A 296 -19.84 6.53 -14.15
C SER A 296 -20.96 5.55 -14.44
N ASP A 297 -20.69 4.24 -14.39
CA ASP A 297 -21.67 3.17 -14.65
C ASP A 297 -22.28 2.59 -13.35
N LEU A 298 -22.07 3.28 -12.22
CA LEU A 298 -22.57 2.95 -10.87
C LEU A 298 -23.36 4.13 -10.29
#